data_AF-B9EV48-F1
#
_entry.id   AF-B9EV48-F1
#
_cell.length_a   1.000
_cell.length_b   1.000
_cell.length_c   1.000
_cell.angle_alpha   90.00
_cell.angle_beta   90.00
_cell.angle_gamma   90.00
#
_symmetry.space_group_name_H-M   'P 1'
#
loop_
_entity.id
_entity.type
_entity.pdbx_description
1 polymer ?
#
loop_
_entity_poly.entity_id
_entity_poly.type
_entity_poly.pdbx_seq_one_letter_code
_entity_poly.pdbx_strand_id
1 'polypeptide(L)'
;MSGFPLNHGDAGGYCTVDLPLLRYRRSEELLLRWLELSAFTVVFRTHEGNKPGSNCQFYSNNRTLAHFARCAKIYKAWEFYRIQLVEEAAEKGLPVARHLFLHYPEDQRVQKMTYQQFLVGTEMLVVPVLDKGRSTVTAYFPMSDGGLWKHVWTGDEFGGRTSRGGVGEGMSHGSEAEVEARIGFPAVFVRVGSTVGERFVRNLRDLKVL
;
A
#
# COMPACT_ATOMS: atom_id res chain seq x y z
N MET A 1 -2.10 -4.61 19.01
CA MET A 1 -0.82 -4.59 18.26
C MET A 1 0.21 -5.35 19.07
N SER A 2 1.05 -6.19 18.46
CA SER A 2 1.89 -7.21 19.14
C SER A 2 3.35 -6.81 19.40
N GLY A 3 3.78 -5.61 19.01
CA GLY A 3 5.16 -5.15 19.24
C GLY A 3 6.21 -5.72 18.29
N PHE A 4 5.80 -6.36 17.17
CA PHE A 4 6.70 -6.74 16.07
C PHE A 4 6.66 -5.66 14.99
N PRO A 5 7.63 -4.71 14.95
CA PRO A 5 7.50 -3.52 14.14
C PRO A 5 7.94 -3.70 12.68
N LEU A 6 8.69 -4.77 12.40
CA LEU A 6 9.23 -5.09 11.08
C LEU A 6 8.55 -6.34 10.55
N ASN A 7 7.77 -6.19 9.47
CA ASN A 7 7.07 -7.29 8.84
C ASN A 7 7.13 -7.20 7.30
N HIS A 8 7.07 -8.37 6.66
CA HIS A 8 6.94 -8.57 5.22
C HIS A 8 6.24 -9.91 4.96
N GLY A 9 6.05 -10.25 3.68
CA GLY A 9 5.55 -11.56 3.26
C GLY A 9 6.23 -12.04 1.97
N ASP A 10 5.98 -13.29 1.59
CA ASP A 10 6.35 -13.79 0.28
C ASP A 10 5.50 -13.11 -0.79
N ALA A 11 6.10 -12.30 -1.66
CA ALA A 11 5.37 -11.73 -2.79
C ALA A 11 4.83 -12.85 -3.69
N GLY A 12 3.50 -13.00 -3.73
CA GLY A 12 2.78 -14.06 -4.43
C GLY A 12 2.41 -15.27 -3.57
N GLY A 13 2.72 -15.27 -2.26
CA GLY A 13 2.45 -16.36 -1.34
C GLY A 13 3.36 -17.58 -1.54
N TYR A 14 3.15 -18.62 -0.75
CA TYR A 14 4.00 -19.82 -0.71
C TYR A 14 3.27 -21.12 -1.05
N CYS A 15 2.15 -21.38 -0.37
CA CYS A 15 1.50 -22.69 -0.38
C CYS A 15 0.68 -22.91 -1.65
N THR A 16 1.14 -23.84 -2.48
CA THR A 16 0.39 -24.41 -3.59
C THR A 16 -0.28 -25.69 -3.13
N VAL A 17 -1.60 -25.75 -3.32
CA VAL A 17 -2.40 -26.96 -3.12
C VAL A 17 -2.85 -27.43 -4.50
N ASP A 18 -2.49 -28.65 -4.86
CA ASP A 18 -2.79 -29.22 -6.17
C ASP A 18 -3.34 -30.64 -5.96
N LEU A 19 -4.56 -30.67 -5.46
CA LEU A 19 -5.35 -31.88 -5.22
C LEU A 19 -6.39 -32.03 -6.35
N PRO A 20 -6.93 -33.24 -6.60
CA PRO A 20 -7.84 -33.48 -7.71
C PRO A 20 -9.04 -32.51 -7.81
N LEU A 21 -9.58 -32.06 -6.68
CA LEU A 21 -10.74 -31.16 -6.58
C LEU A 21 -10.40 -29.75 -6.05
N LEU A 22 -9.14 -29.50 -5.67
CA LEU A 22 -8.72 -28.25 -5.03
C LEU A 22 -7.37 -27.81 -5.58
N ARG A 23 -7.39 -26.76 -6.40
CA ARG A 23 -6.20 -26.22 -7.06
C ARG A 23 -6.02 -24.75 -6.72
N TYR A 24 -5.13 -24.49 -5.77
CA TYR A 24 -4.63 -23.15 -5.47
C TYR A 24 -3.23 -23.03 -6.04
N ARG A 25 -3.14 -22.28 -7.14
CA ARG A 25 -1.89 -21.91 -7.81
C ARG A 25 -1.82 -20.40 -7.90
N ARG A 26 -0.62 -19.85 -7.80
CA ARG A 26 -0.33 -18.44 -7.98
C ARG A 26 -0.59 -18.06 -9.44
N SER A 27 -1.59 -17.22 -9.66
CA SER A 27 -1.84 -16.58 -10.95
C SER A 27 -0.86 -15.43 -11.19
N GLU A 28 -0.74 -14.99 -12.44
CA GLU A 28 0.00 -13.78 -12.77
C GLU A 28 -0.57 -12.56 -12.03
N GLU A 29 -1.89 -12.34 -12.08
CA GLU A 29 -2.55 -11.23 -11.37
C GLU A 29 -2.22 -11.21 -9.87
N LEU A 30 -2.33 -12.36 -9.19
CA LEU A 30 -2.01 -12.46 -7.77
C LEU A 30 -0.56 -12.05 -7.50
N LEU A 31 0.38 -12.53 -8.32
CA LEU A 31 1.79 -12.14 -8.22
C LEU A 31 1.97 -10.63 -8.40
N LEU A 32 1.38 -10.04 -9.46
CA LEU A 32 1.55 -8.60 -9.76
C LEU A 32 0.98 -7.71 -8.64
N ARG A 33 -0.20 -8.05 -8.10
CA ARG A 33 -0.81 -7.33 -6.97
C ARG A 33 -0.02 -7.46 -5.68
N TRP A 34 0.52 -8.65 -5.42
CA TRP A 34 1.35 -8.85 -4.24
C TRP A 34 2.69 -8.11 -4.34
N LEU A 35 3.27 -8.00 -5.54
CA LEU A 35 4.47 -7.20 -5.76
C LEU A 35 4.20 -5.70 -5.49
N GLU A 36 3.03 -5.19 -5.89
CA GLU A 36 2.60 -3.82 -5.58
C GLU A 36 2.49 -3.59 -4.08
N LEU A 37 1.83 -4.50 -3.34
CA LEU A 37 1.71 -4.45 -1.88
C LEU A 37 3.10 -4.51 -1.21
N SER A 38 3.90 -5.52 -1.57
CA SER A 38 5.20 -5.78 -0.94
C SER A 38 6.20 -4.63 -1.15
N ALA A 39 6.06 -3.83 -2.21
CA ALA A 39 6.88 -2.65 -2.44
C ALA A 39 6.74 -1.56 -1.36
N PHE A 40 5.71 -1.63 -0.51
CA PHE A 40 5.46 -0.73 0.62
C PHE A 40 5.61 -1.42 1.99
N THR A 41 6.32 -2.56 2.04
CA THR A 41 6.67 -3.26 3.29
C THR A 41 8.15 -3.07 3.64
N VAL A 42 8.59 -3.57 4.79
CA VAL A 42 9.99 -3.39 5.23
C VAL A 42 10.98 -4.11 4.31
N VAL A 43 10.62 -5.30 3.82
CA VAL A 43 11.49 -6.13 2.96
C VAL A 43 10.73 -6.54 1.71
N PHE A 44 11.27 -6.18 0.54
CA PHE A 44 10.73 -6.60 -0.75
C PHE A 44 11.36 -7.92 -1.21
N ARG A 45 10.65 -9.03 -1.04
CA ARG A 45 11.16 -10.38 -1.29
C ARG A 45 10.14 -11.29 -1.96
N THR A 46 10.62 -12.12 -2.89
CA THR A 46 9.85 -13.19 -3.55
C THR A 46 10.15 -14.55 -2.95
N HIS A 47 9.39 -15.57 -3.34
CA HIS A 47 9.67 -16.97 -3.06
C HIS A 47 9.04 -17.84 -4.15
N GLU A 48 9.72 -18.89 -4.62
CA GLU A 48 9.16 -19.73 -5.70
C GLU A 48 7.94 -20.55 -5.24
N GLY A 49 7.97 -20.96 -3.98
CA GLY A 49 6.91 -21.69 -3.28
C GLY A 49 7.25 -23.17 -3.16
N ASN A 50 6.31 -23.98 -2.70
CA ASN A 50 6.50 -25.43 -2.56
C ASN A 50 6.36 -26.23 -3.87
N LYS A 51 5.84 -25.62 -4.95
CA LYS A 51 5.73 -26.23 -6.29
C LYS A 51 6.07 -25.23 -7.41
N PRO A 52 7.34 -24.82 -7.59
CA PRO A 52 7.73 -23.75 -8.50
C PRO A 52 7.19 -23.86 -9.92
N GLY A 53 7.29 -25.06 -10.53
CA GLY A 53 6.88 -25.31 -11.92
C GLY A 53 5.37 -25.22 -12.20
N SER A 54 4.53 -25.21 -11.15
CA SER A 54 3.08 -25.09 -11.28
C SER A 54 2.55 -23.67 -11.05
N ASN A 55 3.43 -22.69 -10.83
CA ASN A 55 3.08 -21.35 -10.38
C ASN A 55 3.74 -20.26 -11.24
N CYS A 56 3.06 -19.13 -11.39
CA CYS A 56 3.66 -17.95 -11.99
C CYS A 56 4.80 -17.42 -11.10
N GLN A 57 5.91 -17.03 -11.72
CA GLN A 57 7.08 -16.45 -11.08
C GLN A 57 7.35 -15.07 -11.66
N PHE A 58 8.11 -14.24 -10.93
CA PHE A 58 8.46 -12.90 -11.42
C PHE A 58 9.33 -12.95 -12.68
N TYR A 59 9.96 -14.08 -12.97
CA TYR A 59 10.75 -14.34 -14.18
C TYR A 59 10.02 -15.22 -15.22
N SER A 60 8.72 -15.51 -15.04
CA SER A 60 7.96 -16.36 -15.98
C SER A 60 7.81 -15.76 -17.37
N ASN A 61 7.74 -14.44 -17.49
CA ASN A 61 7.64 -13.73 -18.77
C ASN A 61 8.11 -12.28 -18.65
N ASN A 62 8.21 -11.57 -19.78
CA ASN A 62 8.66 -10.17 -19.80
C ASN A 62 7.76 -9.22 -19.01
N ARG A 63 6.44 -9.48 -18.94
CA ARG A 63 5.49 -8.65 -18.20
C ARG A 63 5.70 -8.79 -16.70
N THR A 64 5.83 -10.01 -16.18
CA THR A 64 6.08 -10.23 -14.74
C THR A 64 7.43 -9.68 -14.33
N LEU A 65 8.45 -9.81 -15.18
CA LEU A 65 9.80 -9.30 -14.91
C LEU A 65 9.83 -7.77 -14.91
N ALA A 66 9.21 -7.14 -15.90
CA ALA A 66 9.12 -5.68 -15.98
C ALA A 66 8.34 -5.10 -14.78
N HIS A 67 7.25 -5.76 -14.37
CA HIS A 67 6.47 -5.33 -13.22
C HIS A 67 7.23 -5.48 -11.91
N PHE A 68 7.96 -6.59 -11.72
CA PHE A 68 8.87 -6.78 -10.59
C PHE A 68 9.94 -5.67 -10.54
N ALA A 69 10.60 -5.38 -11.66
CA ALA A 69 11.59 -4.32 -11.75
C ALA A 69 11.01 -2.95 -11.42
N ARG A 70 9.78 -2.66 -11.89
CA ARG A 70 9.06 -1.42 -11.55
C ARG A 70 8.74 -1.34 -10.06
N CYS A 71 8.27 -2.42 -9.44
CA CYS A 71 7.99 -2.47 -8.00
C CYS A 71 9.28 -2.36 -7.16
N ALA A 72 10.39 -2.94 -7.60
CA ALA A 72 11.69 -2.78 -6.97
C ALA A 72 12.16 -1.32 -6.97
N LYS A 73 11.92 -0.58 -8.07
CA LYS A 73 12.18 0.86 -8.13
C LYS A 73 11.27 1.66 -7.20
N ILE A 74 9.99 1.30 -7.09
CA ILE A 74 9.08 1.91 -6.09
C ILE A 74 9.63 1.69 -4.69
N TYR A 75 9.99 0.45 -4.34
CA TYR A 75 10.61 0.12 -3.06
C TYR A 75 11.89 0.93 -2.79
N LYS A 76 12.74 1.12 -3.80
CA LYS A 76 13.92 1.98 -3.72
C LYS A 76 13.57 3.45 -3.52
N ALA A 77 12.52 3.96 -4.15
CA ALA A 77 12.16 5.38 -4.15
C ALA A 77 11.84 5.94 -2.75
N TRP A 78 11.36 5.12 -1.81
CA TRP A 78 11.11 5.54 -0.42
C TRP A 78 12.13 5.00 0.58
N GLU A 79 13.29 4.49 0.12
CA GLU A 79 14.35 3.96 0.99
C GLU A 79 14.77 4.91 2.10
N PHE A 80 14.92 6.20 1.79
CA PHE A 80 15.30 7.22 2.77
C PHE A 80 14.33 7.26 3.95
N TYR A 81 13.04 7.12 3.68
CA TYR A 81 11.99 7.15 4.70
C TYR A 81 11.87 5.80 5.39
N ARG A 82 12.08 4.70 4.67
CA ARG A 82 12.15 3.36 5.26
C ARG A 82 13.21 3.27 6.35
N ILE A 83 14.41 3.80 6.10
CA ILE A 83 15.50 3.82 7.07
C ILE A 83 15.08 4.57 8.33
N GLN A 84 14.50 5.76 8.17
CA GLN A 84 13.96 6.56 9.30
C GLN A 84 12.89 5.80 10.10
N LEU A 85 11.99 5.09 9.42
CA LEU A 85 10.95 4.30 10.10
C LEU A 85 11.49 3.07 10.81
N VAL A 86 12.57 2.46 10.31
CA VAL A 86 13.26 1.35 10.99
C VAL A 86 14.00 1.85 12.23
N GLU A 87 14.62 3.03 12.17
CA GLU A 87 15.21 3.69 13.35
C GLU A 87 14.14 4.01 14.39
N GLU A 88 13.02 4.61 13.97
CA GLU A 88 11.89 4.89 14.87
C GLU A 88 11.30 3.60 15.48
N ALA A 89 11.24 2.51 14.71
CA ALA A 89 10.83 1.22 15.22
C ALA A 89 11.76 0.71 16.33
N ALA A 90 13.08 0.89 16.18
CA ALA A 90 14.06 0.48 17.19
C ALA A 90 13.97 1.33 18.46
N GLU A 91 13.73 2.63 18.33
CA GLU A 91 13.66 3.56 19.46
C GLU A 91 12.32 3.52 20.21
N LYS A 92 11.21 3.45 19.47
CA LYS A 92 9.85 3.66 20.02
C LYS A 92 8.94 2.43 19.92
N GLY A 93 9.36 1.39 19.19
CA GLY A 93 8.53 0.21 18.93
C GLY A 93 7.38 0.44 17.94
N LEU A 94 7.34 1.59 17.25
CA LEU A 94 6.32 1.87 16.24
C LEU A 94 6.57 1.03 14.97
N PRO A 95 5.55 0.34 14.42
CA PRO A 95 5.74 -0.43 13.20
C PRO A 95 5.92 0.47 11.98
N VAL A 96 6.59 -0.06 10.96
CA VAL A 96 6.75 0.63 9.67
C VAL A 96 5.41 0.71 8.93
N ALA A 97 4.72 -0.43 8.84
CA ALA A 97 3.34 -0.51 8.33
C ALA A 97 2.37 -0.38 9.50
N ARG A 98 1.55 0.67 9.51
CA ARG A 98 0.71 1.06 10.63
C ARG A 98 -0.76 0.91 10.29
N HIS A 99 -1.51 0.26 11.19
CA HIS A 99 -2.95 0.40 11.19
C HIS A 99 -3.32 1.86 11.50
N LEU A 100 -4.33 2.41 10.80
CA LEU A 100 -4.73 3.81 10.94
C LEU A 100 -5.11 4.19 12.39
N PHE A 101 -5.63 3.23 13.16
CA PHE A 101 -6.00 3.41 14.56
C PHE A 101 -4.87 3.99 15.43
N LEU A 102 -3.60 3.73 15.10
CA LEU A 102 -2.47 4.30 15.84
C LEU A 102 -2.41 5.83 15.78
N HIS A 103 -2.94 6.42 14.72
CA HIS A 103 -2.92 7.86 14.48
C HIS A 103 -4.32 8.49 14.57
N TYR A 104 -5.37 7.67 14.45
CA TYR A 104 -6.76 8.11 14.44
C TYR A 104 -7.62 7.23 15.37
N PRO A 105 -7.33 7.19 16.68
CA PRO A 105 -7.99 6.25 17.59
C PRO A 105 -9.49 6.57 17.79
N GLU A 106 -9.89 7.83 17.69
CA GLU A 106 -11.28 8.28 17.89
C GLU A 106 -12.17 8.07 16.66
N ASP A 107 -11.59 7.69 15.52
CA ASP A 107 -12.33 7.49 14.28
C ASP A 107 -12.98 6.11 14.25
N GLN A 108 -14.31 6.07 14.41
CA GLN A 108 -15.08 4.83 14.44
C GLN A 108 -14.98 4.00 13.13
N ARG A 109 -14.78 4.66 11.99
CA ARG A 109 -14.59 3.94 10.72
C ARG A 109 -13.25 3.22 10.74
N VAL A 110 -12.20 3.89 11.21
CA VAL A 110 -10.86 3.32 11.40
C VAL A 110 -10.88 2.17 12.41
N GLN A 111 -11.59 2.29 13.52
CA GLN A 111 -11.70 1.22 14.53
C GLN A 111 -12.29 -0.08 13.96
N LYS A 112 -13.14 0.01 12.93
CA LYS A 112 -13.76 -1.13 12.23
C LYS A 112 -12.91 -1.66 11.08
N MET A 113 -11.83 -0.98 10.70
CA MET A 113 -10.94 -1.45 9.62
C MET A 113 -10.11 -2.64 10.11
N THR A 114 -9.75 -3.50 9.16
CA THR A 114 -8.95 -4.69 9.44
C THR A 114 -7.74 -4.76 8.54
N TYR A 115 -7.96 -4.80 7.22
CA TYR A 115 -6.90 -5.03 6.23
C TYR A 115 -7.02 -4.17 4.97
N GLN A 116 -8.03 -3.30 4.88
CA GLN A 116 -8.37 -2.60 3.64
C GLN A 116 -7.32 -1.55 3.23
N GLN A 117 -6.63 -0.93 4.20
CA GLN A 117 -5.57 0.04 3.97
C GLN A 117 -4.63 0.13 5.18
N PHE A 118 -3.43 0.66 4.96
CA PHE A 118 -2.46 0.90 6.02
C PHE A 118 -1.61 2.13 5.69
N LEU A 119 -1.00 2.71 6.72
CA LEU A 119 -0.03 3.78 6.56
C LEU A 119 1.39 3.20 6.50
N VAL A 120 2.27 3.82 5.71
CA VAL A 120 3.72 3.65 5.86
C VAL A 120 4.23 4.85 6.66
N GLY A 121 4.54 4.60 7.93
CA GLY A 121 4.74 5.66 8.92
C GLY A 121 3.52 6.58 9.03
N THR A 122 3.71 7.90 8.94
CA THR A 122 2.64 8.91 8.94
C THR A 122 2.36 9.54 7.57
N GLU A 123 3.30 9.41 6.63
CA GLU A 123 3.36 10.26 5.44
C GLU A 123 2.76 9.63 4.17
N MET A 124 2.57 8.31 4.16
CA MET A 124 2.06 7.58 2.99
C MET A 124 0.89 6.69 3.39
N LEU A 125 -0.15 6.65 2.56
CA LEU A 125 -1.32 5.78 2.70
C LEU A 125 -1.37 4.81 1.51
N VAL A 126 -1.53 3.51 1.79
CA VAL A 126 -1.56 2.45 0.79
C VAL A 126 -2.89 1.70 0.89
N VAL A 127 -3.60 1.60 -0.23
CA VAL A 127 -4.89 0.91 -0.36
C VAL A 127 -4.76 -0.20 -1.41
N PRO A 128 -4.36 -1.42 -1.00
CA PRO A 128 -4.07 -2.50 -1.93
C PRO A 128 -5.35 -3.06 -2.58
N VAL A 129 -5.22 -3.53 -3.83
CA VAL A 129 -6.25 -4.37 -4.46
C VAL A 129 -6.07 -5.81 -3.96
N LEU A 130 -7.06 -6.31 -3.24
CA LEU A 130 -7.00 -7.63 -2.59
C LEU A 130 -7.85 -8.70 -3.29
N ASP A 131 -8.85 -8.28 -4.07
CA ASP A 131 -9.77 -9.19 -4.76
C ASP A 131 -9.43 -9.33 -6.24
N LYS A 132 -9.56 -10.57 -6.74
CA LYS A 132 -9.29 -10.93 -8.13
C LYS A 132 -10.20 -10.15 -9.09
N GLY A 133 -9.63 -9.66 -10.19
CA GLY A 133 -10.33 -8.97 -11.28
C GLY A 133 -10.70 -7.52 -10.97
N ARG A 134 -10.29 -6.98 -9.82
CA ARG A 134 -10.59 -5.59 -9.45
C ARG A 134 -9.56 -4.62 -10.01
N SER A 135 -10.04 -3.46 -10.45
CA SER A 135 -9.24 -2.33 -10.93
C SER A 135 -9.53 -1.03 -10.17
N THR A 136 -10.38 -1.07 -9.15
CA THR A 136 -10.72 0.04 -8.26
C THR A 136 -10.72 -0.44 -6.81
N VAL A 137 -10.45 0.49 -5.89
CA VAL A 137 -10.55 0.29 -4.43
C VAL A 137 -11.34 1.44 -3.80
N THR A 138 -11.93 1.18 -2.64
CA THR A 138 -12.53 2.24 -1.81
C THR A 138 -11.49 2.68 -0.78
N ALA A 139 -10.97 3.90 -0.92
CA ALA A 139 -10.01 4.49 0.01
C ALA A 139 -10.73 5.34 1.05
N TYR A 140 -10.36 5.21 2.33
CA TYR A 140 -10.82 6.06 3.41
C TYR A 140 -9.78 7.11 3.80
N PHE A 141 -10.19 8.35 3.99
CA PHE A 141 -9.33 9.47 4.37
C PHE A 141 -9.81 10.05 5.71
N PRO A 142 -9.11 9.79 6.82
CA PRO A 142 -9.46 10.32 8.14
C PRO A 142 -9.47 11.85 8.16
N MET A 143 -10.41 12.45 8.91
CA MET A 143 -10.60 13.91 8.96
C MET A 143 -9.70 14.61 10.00
N SER A 144 -9.26 13.89 11.03
CA SER A 144 -8.86 14.50 12.32
C SER A 144 -7.61 15.39 12.30
N ASP A 145 -6.89 15.49 11.19
CA ASP A 145 -5.76 16.40 11.02
C ASP A 145 -6.00 17.52 9.99
N GLY A 146 -7.18 17.57 9.36
CA GLY A 146 -7.51 18.54 8.31
C GLY A 146 -6.64 18.43 7.05
N GLY A 147 -5.80 17.40 6.96
CA GLY A 147 -4.85 17.20 5.88
C GLY A 147 -5.50 16.63 4.63
N LEU A 148 -4.93 17.00 3.48
CA LEU A 148 -5.25 16.41 2.19
C LEU A 148 -4.25 15.32 1.84
N TRP A 149 -4.72 14.31 1.11
CA TRP A 149 -3.94 13.20 0.59
C TRP A 149 -3.84 13.31 -0.93
N LYS A 150 -2.63 13.34 -1.46
CA LYS A 150 -2.35 13.43 -2.89
C LYS A 150 -2.10 12.04 -3.47
N HIS A 151 -2.89 11.64 -4.46
CA HIS A 151 -2.69 10.41 -5.19
C HIS A 151 -1.41 10.47 -6.03
N VAL A 152 -0.52 9.49 -5.85
CA VAL A 152 0.85 9.54 -6.37
C VAL A 152 0.91 9.57 -7.90
N TRP A 153 -0.02 8.91 -8.59
CA TRP A 153 0.02 8.75 -10.05
C TRP A 153 -0.68 9.89 -10.79
N THR A 154 -1.83 10.36 -10.28
CA THR A 154 -2.64 11.40 -10.94
C THR A 154 -2.39 12.79 -10.40
N GLY A 155 -1.92 12.90 -9.15
CA GLY A 155 -1.77 14.18 -8.46
C GLY A 155 -3.06 14.72 -7.83
N ASP A 156 -4.20 14.02 -8.00
CA ASP A 156 -5.48 14.41 -7.42
C ASP A 156 -5.43 14.40 -5.89
N GLU A 157 -6.15 15.33 -5.27
CA GLU A 157 -6.19 15.48 -3.82
C GLU A 157 -7.52 14.98 -3.24
N PHE A 158 -7.44 14.26 -2.12
CA PHE A 158 -8.56 13.60 -1.45
C PHE A 158 -8.57 13.93 0.04
N GLY A 159 -9.74 13.83 0.68
CA GLY A 159 -9.93 14.15 2.09
C GLY A 159 -10.13 15.63 2.37
N GLY A 160 -9.71 16.08 3.55
CA GLY A 160 -9.88 17.46 4.02
C GLY A 160 -11.32 17.82 4.43
N ARG A 161 -11.50 19.05 4.93
CA ARG A 161 -12.84 19.62 5.16
C ARG A 161 -13.39 20.10 3.83
N THR A 162 -14.38 19.41 3.29
CA THR A 162 -15.13 19.89 2.11
C THR A 162 -15.80 21.23 2.46
N SER A 163 -15.36 22.31 1.80
CA SER A 163 -15.94 23.65 1.95
C SER A 163 -17.16 23.89 1.04
N ARG A 164 -17.67 22.84 0.38
CA ARG A 164 -18.78 22.92 -0.61
C ARG A 164 -20.05 22.14 -0.21
N GLY A 165 -20.28 21.97 1.08
CA GLY A 165 -21.58 21.56 1.62
C GLY A 165 -21.87 22.43 2.82
N GLY A 166 -23.07 23.01 2.90
CA GLY A 166 -23.47 23.88 3.99
C GLY A 166 -23.15 23.27 5.35
N VAL A 167 -22.72 24.10 6.29
CA VAL A 167 -22.37 23.73 7.65
C VAL A 167 -23.60 23.16 8.35
N GLY A 168 -23.76 21.84 8.29
CA GLY A 168 -24.52 21.09 9.26
C GLY A 168 -23.57 20.71 10.38
N GLU A 169 -23.88 21.12 11.60
CA GLU A 169 -23.23 20.62 12.82
C GLU A 169 -23.23 19.08 12.79
N GLY A 170 -22.06 18.44 12.75
CA GLY A 170 -21.97 16.97 12.89
C GLY A 170 -21.04 16.19 11.94
N MET A 171 -20.33 16.82 10.99
CA MET A 171 -19.31 16.08 10.22
C MET A 171 -18.05 15.84 11.06
N SER A 172 -18.08 14.79 11.90
CA SER A 172 -16.98 14.29 12.74
C SER A 172 -16.27 13.08 12.12
N HIS A 173 -16.53 12.78 10.85
CA HIS A 173 -16.10 11.54 10.19
C HIS A 173 -15.28 11.84 8.93
N GLY A 174 -14.22 11.06 8.69
CA GLY A 174 -13.46 11.07 7.43
C GLY A 174 -14.30 10.74 6.19
N SER A 175 -13.69 10.84 5.01
CA SER A 175 -14.36 10.66 3.71
C SER A 175 -13.89 9.40 2.99
N GLU A 176 -14.78 8.75 2.22
CA GLU A 176 -14.40 7.67 1.30
C GLU A 176 -14.39 8.16 -0.16
N ALA A 177 -13.52 7.58 -0.98
CA ALA A 177 -13.55 7.76 -2.42
C ALA A 177 -13.26 6.43 -3.13
N GLU A 178 -13.94 6.18 -4.25
CA GLU A 178 -13.54 5.13 -5.18
C GLU A 178 -12.35 5.63 -6.00
N VAL A 179 -11.26 4.88 -5.99
CA VAL A 179 -10.00 5.25 -6.65
C VAL A 179 -9.59 4.14 -7.61
N GLU A 180 -9.17 4.55 -8.80
CA GLU A 180 -8.62 3.65 -9.80
C GLU A 180 -7.27 3.08 -9.34
N ALA A 181 -7.14 1.76 -9.43
CA ALA A 181 -5.99 1.00 -8.99
C ALA A 181 -5.66 -0.12 -9.99
N ARG A 182 -5.48 0.20 -11.27
CA ARG A 182 -5.07 -0.80 -12.29
C ARG A 182 -3.71 -1.41 -11.94
N ILE A 183 -3.41 -2.60 -12.45
CA ILE A 183 -2.08 -3.21 -12.30
C ILE A 183 -1.02 -2.23 -12.84
N GLY A 184 0.00 -1.97 -12.04
CA GLY A 184 1.04 -0.97 -12.29
C GLY A 184 0.79 0.36 -11.58
N PHE A 185 -0.43 0.64 -11.14
CA PHE A 185 -0.81 1.90 -10.51
C PHE A 185 -1.59 1.62 -9.22
N PRO A 186 -0.97 1.01 -8.19
CA PRO A 186 -1.67 0.70 -6.94
C PRO A 186 -2.11 1.99 -6.24
N ALA A 187 -3.27 2.03 -5.59
CA ALA A 187 -3.75 3.24 -4.92
C ALA A 187 -2.83 3.60 -3.74
N VAL A 188 -2.02 4.63 -3.94
CA VAL A 188 -1.01 5.12 -3.00
C VAL A 188 -1.11 6.63 -2.94
N PHE A 189 -1.12 7.16 -1.73
CA PHE A 189 -1.26 8.58 -1.46
C PHE A 189 -0.14 9.06 -0.56
N VAL A 190 0.25 10.31 -0.73
CA VAL A 190 1.16 11.01 0.17
C VAL A 190 0.44 12.20 0.77
N ARG A 191 0.80 12.61 1.98
CA ARG A 191 0.26 13.85 2.56
C ARG A 191 0.62 15.07 1.71
N VAL A 192 -0.33 15.98 1.49
CA VAL A 192 -0.07 17.28 0.87
C VAL A 192 0.86 18.10 1.78
N GLY A 193 1.91 18.69 1.21
CA GLY A 193 2.93 19.45 1.95
C GLY A 193 3.97 18.58 2.67
N SER A 194 3.90 17.25 2.53
CA SER A 194 4.90 16.35 3.10
C SER A 194 6.21 16.39 2.33
N THR A 195 7.30 16.74 3.00
CA THR A 195 8.66 16.66 2.42
C THR A 195 9.05 15.22 2.08
N VAL A 196 8.57 14.23 2.85
CA VAL A 196 8.70 12.80 2.55
C VAL A 196 7.95 12.46 1.27
N GLY A 197 6.68 12.88 1.17
CA GLY A 197 5.86 12.67 -0.02
C GLY A 197 6.49 13.27 -1.29
N GLU A 198 6.95 14.52 -1.20
CA GLU A 198 7.61 15.22 -2.30
C GLU A 198 8.91 14.54 -2.74
N ARG A 199 9.74 14.11 -1.79
CA ARG A 199 10.98 13.37 -2.09
C ARG A 199 10.69 12.00 -2.68
N PHE A 200 9.67 11.29 -2.21
CA PHE A 200 9.24 10.02 -2.79
C PHE A 200 8.81 10.18 -4.25
N VAL A 201 7.94 11.15 -4.54
CA VAL A 201 7.47 11.44 -5.91
C VAL A 201 8.63 11.87 -6.81
N ARG A 202 9.58 12.67 -6.32
CA ARG A 202 10.80 13.02 -7.05
C ARG A 202 11.64 11.78 -7.39
N ASN A 203 11.91 10.92 -6.41
CA ASN A 203 12.68 9.69 -6.62
C ASN A 203 11.99 8.74 -7.63
N LEU A 204 10.65 8.68 -7.65
CA LEU A 204 9.92 7.91 -8.66
C LEU A 204 10.17 8.43 -10.09
N ARG A 205 10.21 9.75 -10.28
CA ARG A 205 10.56 10.37 -11.58
C ARG A 205 12.01 10.07 -11.97
N ASP A 206 12.94 10.22 -11.03
CA ASP A 206 14.37 9.95 -11.26
C ASP A 206 14.62 8.48 -11.65
N LEU A 207 13.85 7.55 -11.07
CA LEU A 207 13.89 6.12 -11.39
C LEU A 207 13.08 5.73 -12.63
N LYS A 208 12.44 6.70 -13.30
CA LYS A 208 11.58 6.52 -14.48
C LYS A 208 10.40 5.58 -14.22
N VAL A 209 9.74 5.76 -13.08
CA VAL A 209 8.50 5.06 -12.69
C VAL A 209 7.27 5.94 -12.93
N LEU A 210 7.44 7.24 -12.69
CA LEU A 210 6.54 8.34 -13.06
C LEU A 210 7.06 9.06 -14.30
#